data_AF-A0A441H5D0-F1
#
_entry.id   AF-A0A441H5D0-F1
#
_cell.length_a   1.000
_cell.length_b   1.000
_cell.length_c   1.000
_cell.angle_alpha   90.00
_cell.angle_beta   90.00
_cell.angle_gamma   90.00
#
_symmetry.space_group_name_H-M   'P 1'
#
loop_
_entity.id
_entity.type
_entity.pdbx_description
1 polymer ?
#
loop_
_entity_poly.entity_id
_entity_poly.type
_entity_poly.pdbx_seq_one_letter_code
_entity_poly.pdbx_strand_id
1 'polypeptide(L)'
;MRWLGLAGMKDHVVTRLAVDDGYVLVTHNTTDSRGLYGREDLHVGLVAFNTAPGLMSLDLQMRVFRLALSELGGEEAWNEVLEITVDADRAVMIERSVFPSSGLLIRFGNVDPS
;
A
#
# COMPACT_ATOMS: atom_id res chain seq x y z
N MET A 1 15.33 -0.33 1.90
CA MET A 1 15.45 -0.64 0.45
C MET A 1 16.90 -0.87 -0.02
N ARG A 2 17.78 -1.52 0.76
CA ARG A 2 19.17 -1.81 0.33
C ARG A 2 19.33 -3.19 -0.32
N TRP A 3 18.28 -4.01 -0.29
CA TRP A 3 18.31 -5.43 -0.66
C TRP A 3 18.01 -5.70 -2.14
N LEU A 4 17.31 -4.78 -2.83
CA LEU A 4 17.05 -4.83 -4.29
C LEU A 4 17.92 -3.86 -5.10
N GLY A 5 18.86 -3.13 -4.47
CA GLY A 5 19.66 -2.11 -5.16
C GLY A 5 18.91 -0.83 -5.58
N LEU A 6 17.66 -0.66 -5.15
CA LEU A 6 16.76 0.42 -5.58
C LEU A 6 16.92 1.74 -4.79
N ALA A 7 17.90 1.82 -3.89
CA ALA A 7 18.11 3.02 -3.10
C ALA A 7 18.47 4.22 -4.01
N GLY A 8 17.62 5.26 -4.00
CA GLY A 8 17.80 6.46 -4.82
C GLY A 8 17.14 6.41 -6.21
N MET A 9 16.43 5.32 -6.55
CA MET A 9 15.59 5.29 -7.75
C MET A 9 14.32 6.11 -7.55
N LYS A 10 13.75 6.62 -8.65
CA LYS A 10 12.49 7.38 -8.63
C LYS A 10 11.33 6.48 -8.22
N ASP A 11 10.38 7.03 -7.47
CA ASP A 11 9.25 6.29 -6.90
C ASP A 11 8.47 5.48 -7.94
N HIS A 12 8.22 6.02 -9.14
CA HIS A 12 7.52 5.28 -10.20
C HIS A 12 8.25 4.02 -10.68
N VAL A 13 9.59 3.98 -10.62
CA VAL A 13 10.37 2.78 -10.99
C VAL A 13 10.22 1.71 -9.92
N VAL A 14 10.27 2.12 -8.65
CA VAL A 14 10.11 1.21 -7.50
C VAL A 14 8.69 0.66 -7.45
N THR A 15 7.69 1.52 -7.68
CA THR A 15 6.29 1.15 -7.83
C THR A 15 6.11 0.11 -8.92
N ARG A 16 6.65 0.36 -10.12
CA ARG A 16 6.45 -0.55 -11.25
C ARG A 16 7.05 -1.92 -10.99
N LEU A 17 8.25 -1.97 -10.41
CA LEU A 17 8.88 -3.24 -10.03
C LEU A 17 8.05 -4.00 -9.00
N ALA A 18 7.52 -3.32 -7.99
CA ALA A 18 6.69 -3.97 -6.97
C ALA A 18 5.39 -4.54 -7.56
N VAL A 19 4.78 -3.86 -8.53
CA VAL A 19 3.61 -4.38 -9.26
C VAL A 19 3.99 -5.59 -10.12
N ASP A 20 5.03 -5.45 -10.96
CA ASP A 20 5.43 -6.48 -11.92
C ASP A 20 5.95 -7.75 -11.22
N ASP A 21 6.64 -7.63 -10.08
CA ASP A 21 7.22 -8.75 -9.32
C ASP A 21 6.31 -9.26 -8.19
N GLY A 22 5.13 -8.65 -7.98
CA GLY A 22 4.16 -9.09 -6.98
C GLY A 22 4.56 -8.81 -5.53
N TYR A 23 5.17 -7.66 -5.26
CA TYR A 23 5.51 -7.21 -3.90
C TYR A 23 4.48 -6.23 -3.35
N VAL A 24 4.20 -6.34 -2.05
CA VAL A 24 3.56 -5.25 -1.28
C VAL A 24 4.56 -4.10 -1.17
N LEU A 25 4.20 -2.92 -1.70
CA LEU A 25 5.03 -1.73 -1.57
C LEU A 25 4.79 -1.07 -0.21
N VAL A 26 5.87 -0.76 0.50
CA VAL A 26 5.81 -0.01 1.77
C VAL A 26 6.49 1.35 1.55
N THR A 27 5.75 2.44 1.80
CA THR A 27 6.19 3.80 1.49
C THR A 27 5.88 4.79 2.61
N HIS A 28 6.63 5.89 2.66
CA HIS A 28 6.32 7.09 3.45
C HIS A 28 5.88 8.27 2.56
N ASN A 29 5.77 8.05 1.24
CA ASN A 29 5.27 9.00 0.25
C ASN A 29 3.88 8.59 -0.25
N THR A 30 2.88 8.79 0.60
CA THR A 30 1.52 8.29 0.42
C THR A 30 0.82 8.92 -0.80
N THR A 31 0.92 10.24 -0.97
CA THR A 31 0.20 10.96 -2.02
C THR A 31 0.62 10.52 -3.42
N ASP A 32 1.92 10.42 -3.68
CA ASP A 32 2.42 10.03 -5.01
C ASP A 32 2.16 8.55 -5.29
N SER A 33 2.40 7.68 -4.30
CA SER A 33 2.22 6.23 -4.45
C SER A 33 0.76 5.86 -4.66
N ARG A 34 -0.19 6.52 -3.98
CA ARG A 34 -1.62 6.26 -4.13
C ARG A 34 -2.13 6.60 -5.53
N GLY A 35 -1.62 7.68 -6.13
CA GLY A 35 -1.95 8.05 -7.51
C GLY A 35 -1.34 7.12 -8.58
N LEU A 36 -0.23 6.44 -8.27
CA LEU A 36 0.36 5.45 -9.16
C LEU A 36 -0.36 4.10 -9.06
N TYR A 37 -0.57 3.60 -7.84
CA TYR A 37 -1.23 2.31 -7.60
C TYR A 37 -2.70 2.31 -7.99
N GLY A 38 -3.41 3.42 -7.78
CA GLY A 38 -4.82 3.54 -8.21
C GLY A 38 -5.02 3.57 -9.72
N ARG A 39 -3.95 3.52 -10.54
CA ARG A 39 -4.02 3.40 -12.00
C ARG A 39 -3.72 1.98 -12.50
N GLU A 40 -3.23 1.10 -11.64
CA GLU A 40 -2.90 -0.27 -11.99
C GLU A 40 -4.15 -1.15 -11.76
N ASP A 41 -4.45 -2.05 -12.70
CA ASP A 41 -5.63 -2.92 -12.62
C ASP A 41 -5.50 -3.96 -11.49
N LEU A 42 -4.25 -4.35 -11.18
CA LEU A 42 -3.91 -5.32 -10.16
C LEU A 42 -2.57 -5.01 -9.50
N HIS A 43 -2.52 -5.05 -8.17
CA HIS A 43 -1.30 -4.99 -7.37
C HIS A 43 -1.44 -5.76 -6.05
N VAL A 44 -0.34 -6.31 -5.52
CA VAL A 44 -0.35 -7.16 -4.30
C VAL A 44 -0.62 -6.37 -3.01
N GLY A 45 -0.48 -5.03 -3.05
CA GLY A 45 -0.91 -4.14 -1.97
C GLY A 45 -0.01 -2.93 -1.81
N LEU A 46 -0.54 -1.89 -1.15
CA LEU A 46 0.18 -0.68 -0.77
C LEU A 46 0.08 -0.47 0.74
N VAL A 47 1.21 -0.33 1.41
CA VAL A 47 1.31 0.10 2.80
C VAL A 47 1.93 1.49 2.83
N ALA A 48 1.21 2.45 3.40
CA ALA A 48 1.60 3.84 3.45
C ALA A 48 1.72 4.32 4.89
N PHE A 49 2.89 4.85 5.26
CA PHE A 49 3.13 5.47 6.55
C PHE A 49 3.01 6.97 6.42
N ASN A 50 2.16 7.57 7.24
CA ASN A 50 2.05 9.02 7.38
C ASN A 50 2.50 9.39 8.78
N THR A 51 3.42 10.34 8.91
CA THR A 51 3.85 10.84 10.22
C THR A 51 3.87 12.34 10.20
N ALA A 52 3.56 12.97 11.34
CA ALA A 52 3.81 14.40 11.52
C ALA A 52 5.27 14.76 11.14
N PRO A 53 5.52 15.96 10.56
CA PRO A 53 6.87 16.37 10.16
C PRO A 53 7.90 16.23 11.29
N GLY A 54 9.06 15.65 10.97
CA GLY A 54 10.14 15.44 11.94
C GLY A 54 9.95 14.29 12.93
N LEU A 55 8.81 13.58 12.88
CA LEU A 55 8.50 12.51 13.85
C LEU A 55 9.12 11.15 13.49
N MET A 56 9.35 10.88 12.20
CA MET A 56 9.84 9.58 11.72
C MET A 56 11.29 9.30 12.13
N SER A 57 11.46 8.64 13.27
CA SER A 57 12.73 8.05 13.70
C SER A 57 12.85 6.60 13.23
N LEU A 58 14.06 6.03 13.25
CA LEU A 58 14.27 4.62 12.95
C LEU A 58 13.45 3.68 13.87
N ASP A 59 13.35 4.01 15.16
CA ASP A 59 12.54 3.24 16.11
C ASP A 59 11.05 3.29 15.75
N LEU A 60 10.54 4.48 15.43
CA LEU A 60 9.15 4.64 15.02
C LEU A 60 8.87 3.90 13.71
N GLN A 61 9.75 4.01 12.72
CA GLN A 61 9.65 3.29 11.46
C GLN A 61 9.57 1.78 11.69
N MET A 62 10.42 1.23 12.56
CA MET A 62 10.40 -0.20 12.88
C MET A 62 9.13 -0.62 13.64
N ARG A 63 8.59 0.23 14.51
CA ARG A 63 7.32 -0.03 15.22
C ARG A 63 6.14 -0.05 14.27
N VAL A 64 6.01 0.98 13.44
CA VAL A 64 4.93 1.11 12.45
C VAL A 64 5.03 0.01 11.39
N PHE A 65 6.24 -0.39 10.98
CA PHE A 65 6.42 -1.52 10.08
C PHE A 65 5.94 -2.85 10.67
N ARG A 66 6.25 -3.12 11.95
CA ARG A 66 5.74 -4.32 12.63
C ARG A 66 4.21 -4.30 12.77
N LEU A 67 3.64 -3.13 13.05
CA LEU A 67 2.19 -2.95 13.08
C LEU A 67 1.58 -3.30 11.72
N ALA A 68 2.14 -2.79 10.63
CA ALA A 68 1.67 -3.13 9.28
C ALA A 68 1.73 -4.64 8.99
N LEU A 69 2.83 -5.31 9.36
CA LEU A 69 2.92 -6.78 9.20
C LEU A 69 1.85 -7.52 10.02
N SER A 70 1.53 -7.03 11.22
CA SER A 70 0.47 -7.60 12.05
C SER A 70 -0.90 -7.42 11.41
N GLU A 71 -1.19 -6.24 10.87
CA GLU A 71 -2.46 -5.95 10.20
C GLU A 71 -2.63 -6.76 8.91
N LEU A 72 -1.56 -6.95 8.14
CA LEU A 72 -1.58 -7.77 6.92
C LEU A 72 -1.86 -9.25 7.20
N GLY A 73 -1.59 -9.74 8.41
CA GLY A 73 -1.95 -11.10 8.82
C GLY A 73 -1.25 -12.22 8.03
N GLY A 74 -0.27 -11.90 7.19
CA GLY A 74 0.37 -12.85 6.27
C GLY A 74 -0.43 -13.11 4.98
N GLU A 75 -1.50 -12.35 4.73
CA GLU A 75 -2.30 -12.44 3.52
C GLU A 75 -1.87 -11.38 2.48
N GLU A 76 -2.13 -11.68 1.21
CA GLU A 76 -1.91 -10.74 0.11
C GLU A 76 -3.03 -9.69 0.10
N ALA A 77 -2.65 -8.41 0.18
CA ALA A 77 -3.58 -7.28 0.27
C ALA A 77 -3.92 -6.74 -1.13
N TRP A 78 -4.46 -7.63 -1.98
CA TRP A 78 -4.72 -7.36 -3.39
C TRP A 78 -5.59 -6.12 -3.60
N ASN A 79 -5.07 -5.15 -4.35
CA ASN A 79 -5.73 -3.87 -4.60
C ASN A 79 -6.13 -3.10 -3.33
N GLU A 80 -5.54 -3.44 -2.18
CA GLU A 80 -5.78 -2.77 -0.91
C GLU A 80 -4.67 -1.77 -0.60
N VAL A 81 -5.06 -0.75 0.16
CA VAL A 81 -4.17 0.22 0.79
C VAL A 81 -4.37 0.13 2.29
N LEU A 82 -3.26 -0.09 3.01
CA LEU A 82 -3.17 0.06 4.45
C LEU A 82 -2.42 1.36 4.77
N GLU A 83 -3.14 2.37 5.26
CA GLU A 83 -2.56 3.63 5.70
C GLU A 83 -2.40 3.60 7.23
N ILE A 84 -1.18 3.84 7.72
CA ILE A 84 -0.90 4.01 9.14
C ILE A 84 -0.42 5.43 9.37
N THR A 85 -1.21 6.19 10.11
CA THR A 85 -0.95 7.60 10.42
C THR A 85 -0.56 7.75 11.88
N VAL A 86 0.57 8.40 12.13
CA VAL A 86 1.05 8.78 13.46
C VAL A 86 1.08 10.31 13.57
N ASP A 87 0.22 10.87 14.42
CA ASP A 87 0.16 12.32 14.61
C ASP A 87 1.23 12.84 15.59
N ALA A 88 1.23 14.15 15.84
CA ALA A 88 2.19 14.80 16.72
C ALA A 88 2.08 14.34 18.19
N ASP A 89 0.90 13.91 18.63
CA ASP A 89 0.62 13.38 19.96
C ASP A 89 0.91 11.88 20.06
N ARG A 90 1.45 11.29 18.98
CA ARG A 90 1.73 9.85 18.82
C ARG A 90 0.47 8.98 18.84
N ALA A 91 -0.70 9.56 18.58
CA ALA A 91 -1.88 8.76 18.31
C ALA A 91 -1.68 8.02 16.98
N VAL A 92 -2.09 6.76 16.95
CA VAL A 92 -1.98 5.89 15.78
C VAL A 92 -3.36 5.64 15.21
N MET A 93 -3.53 5.95 13.93
CA MET A 93 -4.73 5.64 13.16
C MET A 93 -4.36 4.66 12.05
N ILE A 94 -5.19 3.63 11.86
CA ILE A 94 -5.01 2.62 10.84
C ILE A 94 -6.26 2.62 9.96
N GLU A 95 -6.08 2.79 8.67
CA GLU A 95 -7.16 2.76 7.68
C GLU A 95 -6.85 1.73 6.60
N ARG A 96 -7.82 0.87 6.31
CA ARG A 96 -7.74 -0.08 5.20
C ARG A 96 -8.81 0.26 4.18
N SER A 97 -8.42 0.38 2.92
CA SER A 97 -9.34 0.67 1.82
C SER A 97 -8.97 -0.14 0.58
N VAL A 98 -9.97 -0.41 -0.25
CA VAL A 98 -9.78 -1.07 -1.55
C VAL A 98 -9.74 0.02 -2.63
N PHE A 99 -8.76 -0.01 -3.52
CA PHE A 99 -8.79 0.81 -4.72
C PHE A 99 -9.94 0.37 -5.61
N PRO A 100 -10.62 1.29 -6.31
CA PRO A 100 -11.46 0.86 -7.40
C PRO A 100 -10.54 0.19 -8.43
N SER A 101 -10.65 -1.13 -8.59
CA SER A 101 -10.17 -1.78 -9.79
C SER A 101 -10.90 -1.12 -10.96
N SER A 102 -10.15 -0.60 -11.91
CA SER A 102 -10.66 -0.06 -13.16
C SER A 102 -11.49 -1.12 -13.88
N GLY A 103 -12.78 -1.23 -13.57
CA GLY A 103 -13.77 -1.98 -14.33
C GLY A 103 -13.55 -3.50 -14.44
N LEU A 104 -13.95 -4.24 -13.40
CA LEU A 104 -14.66 -5.50 -13.63
C LEU A 104 -15.99 -5.49 -12.87
N LEU A 105 -16.99 -4.83 -13.46
CA LEU A 105 -18.38 -5.09 -13.12
C LEU A 105 -18.72 -6.48 -13.69
N ILE A 106 -18.49 -7.55 -12.92
CA ILE A 106 -19.11 -8.84 -13.22
C ILE A 106 -20.61 -8.65 -12.99
N ARG A 107 -21.35 -8.29 -14.05
CA ARG A 107 -22.80 -8.50 -14.05
C ARG A 107 -22.99 -10.01 -14.11
N PHE A 108 -23.37 -10.61 -12.98
CA PHE A 108 -24.05 -11.90 -13.01
C PHE A 108 -25.33 -11.68 -13.82
N GLY A 109 -25.27 -11.99 -15.12
CA GLY A 109 -26.47 -12.14 -15.92
C GLY A 109 -27.24 -13.31 -15.33
N ASN A 110 -28.50 -13.08 -14.95
CA ASN A 110 -29.42 -14.19 -14.73
C ASN A 110 -29.45 -15.00 -16.02
N VAL A 111 -28.99 -16.25 -15.94
CA VAL A 111 -29.26 -17.25 -16.96
C VAL A 111 -30.75 -17.55 -16.83
N ASP A 112 -31.52 -17.07 -17.79
CA ASP A 112 -32.92 -17.47 -17.95
C ASP A 112 -32.93 -18.96 -18.32
N PRO A 113 -33.61 -19.84 -17.55
CA PRO A 113 -33.68 -21.25 -17.89
C PRO A 113 -34.69 -21.45 -19.01
N SER A 114 -34.20 -21.53 -20.25
CA SER A 114 -34.94 -22.14 -21.37
C SER A 114 -34.85 -23.66 -21.30
#